data_AF-A0A7Z7IMH4-F1
#
_entry.id   AF-A0A7Z7IMH4-F1
#
_cell.length_a   1.000
_cell.length_b   1.000
_cell.length_c   1.000
_cell.angle_alpha   90.00
_cell.angle_beta   90.00
_cell.angle_gamma   90.00
#
_symmetry.space_group_name_H-M   'P 1'
#
loop_
_entity.id
_entity.type
_entity.pdbx_description
1 polymer ?
#
loop_
_entity_poly.entity_id
_entity_poly.type
_entity_poly.pdbx_seq_one_letter_code
_entity_poly.pdbx_strand_id
1 'polypeptide(L)'
;MSRVEVDVTHPDRVLFPGRSSQQRITKRDLVDYYYEVVDTMLPHLKGRPLTVQRFPLDVARNAYAQTAVAPYSVQARPGAPVATPLEWDELDSPDLRADRFTTREIPKRLAGQRDPWADMSRHARSLSGPLQRLAKLRA
;
A
#
# COMPACT_ATOMS: atom_id res chain seq x y z
N MET A 1 11.14 -7.78 15.68
CA MET A 1 12.35 -7.72 14.81
C MET A 1 13.30 -6.72 15.42
N SER A 2 14.62 -6.92 15.33
CA SER A 2 15.58 -5.91 15.81
C SER A 2 15.48 -4.67 14.92
N ARG A 3 15.44 -3.49 15.55
CA ARG A 3 15.54 -2.22 14.83
C ARG A 3 17.01 -1.96 14.52
N VAL A 4 17.26 -1.38 13.34
CA VAL A 4 18.59 -0.97 12.88
C VAL A 4 18.56 0.55 12.74
N GLU A 5 19.67 1.20 13.08
CA GLU A 5 19.84 2.63 12.91
C GLU A 5 20.07 2.97 11.44
N VAL A 6 19.40 4.02 10.94
CA VAL A 6 19.46 4.43 9.54
C VAL A 6 19.57 5.95 9.47
N ASP A 7 20.65 6.43 8.83
CA ASP A 7 20.87 7.86 8.64
C ASP A 7 19.96 8.45 7.56
N VAL A 8 19.22 9.51 7.93
CA VAL A 8 18.33 10.23 7.02
C VAL A 8 18.97 11.56 6.61
N THR A 9 19.53 11.60 5.40
CA THR A 9 20.06 12.85 4.83
C THR A 9 18.96 13.74 4.24
N HIS A 10 19.12 15.06 4.28
CA HIS A 10 18.18 16.05 3.75
C HIS A 10 16.72 15.85 4.23
N PRO A 11 16.47 15.79 5.54
CA PRO A 11 15.15 15.48 6.08
C PRO A 11 14.07 16.49 5.65
N ASP A 12 14.43 17.77 5.53
CA ASP A 12 13.48 18.86 5.22
C ASP A 12 13.20 19.00 3.72
N ARG A 13 13.81 18.15 2.89
CA ARG A 13 13.56 18.14 1.44
C ARG A 13 12.10 17.78 1.19
N VAL A 14 11.37 18.68 0.54
CA VAL A 14 10.01 18.43 0.06
C VAL A 14 10.04 17.35 -1.03
N LEU A 15 9.29 16.27 -0.82
CA LEU A 15 9.14 15.16 -1.78
C LEU A 15 7.83 15.24 -2.55
N PHE A 16 6.74 15.64 -1.88
CA PHE A 16 5.43 15.73 -2.50
C PHE A 16 4.83 17.13 -2.32
N PRO A 17 4.28 17.71 -3.39
CA PRO A 17 3.36 18.83 -3.20
C PRO A 17 2.17 18.33 -2.40
N GLY A 18 1.76 19.09 -1.38
CA GLY A 18 0.49 18.85 -0.71
C GLY A 18 -0.66 19.10 -1.70
N ARG A 19 -1.87 18.64 -1.34
CA ARG A 19 -3.10 19.05 -2.05
C ARG A 19 -3.43 20.52 -1.76
N SER A 20 -4.39 21.09 -2.47
CA SER A 20 -4.81 22.50 -2.34
C SER A 20 -4.98 22.97 -0.89
N SER A 21 -5.43 22.09 0.01
CA SER A 21 -5.62 22.35 1.44
C SER A 21 -4.63 21.64 2.38
N GLN A 22 -3.69 20.85 1.85
CA GLN A 22 -2.73 20.08 2.63
C GLN A 22 -1.33 20.66 2.51
N GLN A 23 -0.59 20.69 3.62
CA GLN A 23 0.81 21.11 3.60
C GLN A 23 1.66 20.15 2.76
N ARG A 24 2.81 20.65 2.30
CA ARG A 24 3.85 19.88 1.62
C ARG A 24 4.34 18.73 2.52
N ILE A 25 4.86 17.68 1.90
CA ILE A 25 5.35 16.48 2.60
C ILE A 25 6.85 16.35 2.32
N THR A 26 7.64 16.26 3.38
CA THR A 26 9.10 16.17 3.39
C THR A 26 9.60 14.73 3.41
N LYS A 27 10.91 14.54 3.27
CA LYS A 27 11.55 13.23 3.42
C LYS A 27 11.41 12.70 4.84
N ARG A 28 11.49 13.57 5.85
CA ARG A 28 11.25 13.21 7.26
C ARG A 28 9.84 12.65 7.44
N ASP A 29 8.82 13.37 6.98
CA ASP A 29 7.41 12.93 7.08
C ASP A 29 7.18 11.54 6.47
N LEU A 30 7.85 11.25 5.35
CA LEU A 30 7.77 9.95 4.68
C LEU A 30 8.42 8.83 5.50
N VAL A 31 9.58 9.10 6.10
CA VAL A 31 10.29 8.13 6.95
C VAL A 31 9.47 7.86 8.22
N ASP A 32 8.96 8.91 8.86
CA ASP A 32 8.16 8.82 10.08
C ASP A 32 6.90 7.99 9.82
N TYR A 33 6.22 8.23 8.70
CA TYR A 33 5.09 7.41 8.26
C TYR A 33 5.46 5.92 8.15
N TYR A 34 6.55 5.58 7.47
CA TYR A 34 6.95 4.18 7.31
C TYR A 34 7.31 3.54 8.64
N TYR A 35 7.94 4.30 9.54
CA TYR A 35 8.26 3.84 10.89
C TYR A 35 7.00 3.53 11.71
N GLU A 36 5.95 4.35 11.58
CA GLU A 36 4.68 4.14 12.28
C GLU A 36 3.90 2.92 11.75
N VAL A 37 3.93 2.65 10.44
CA VAL A 37 3.15 1.55 9.84
C VAL A 37 3.93 0.24 9.72
N VAL A 38 5.23 0.22 10.02
CA VAL A 38 6.14 -0.90 9.72
C VAL A 38 5.63 -2.25 10.23
N ASP A 39 5.11 -2.29 11.45
CA ASP A 39 4.65 -3.53 12.07
C ASP A 39 3.36 -4.08 11.43
N THR A 40 2.56 -3.19 10.83
CA THR A 40 1.37 -3.56 10.05
C THR A 40 1.72 -3.92 8.61
N MET A 41 2.68 -3.21 8.02
CA MET A 41 3.09 -3.37 6.62
C MET A 41 3.94 -4.62 6.39
N LEU A 42 4.92 -4.91 7.25
CA LEU A 42 5.90 -5.98 7.03
C LEU A 42 5.31 -7.39 6.86
N PRO A 43 4.26 -7.81 7.60
CA PRO A 43 3.63 -9.11 7.37
C PRO A 43 3.21 -9.35 5.91
N HIS A 44 2.81 -8.29 5.20
CA HIS A 44 2.39 -8.36 3.79
C HIS A 44 3.55 -8.48 2.81
N LEU A 45 4.77 -8.10 3.23
CA LEU A 45 5.96 -8.04 2.37
C LEU A 45 6.93 -9.18 2.62
N LYS A 46 6.86 -9.82 3.80
CA LYS A 46 7.77 -10.89 4.20
C LYS A 46 7.79 -12.02 3.16
N GLY A 47 9.00 -12.39 2.73
CA GLY A 47 9.20 -13.49 1.77
C GLY A 47 8.84 -13.15 0.32
N ARG A 48 8.56 -11.88 0.02
CA ARG A 48 8.29 -11.40 -1.35
C ARG A 48 9.46 -10.55 -1.84
N PRO A 49 10.03 -10.83 -3.03
CA PRO A 49 11.01 -9.93 -3.62
C PRO A 49 10.35 -8.59 -3.91
N LEU A 50 10.98 -7.50 -3.47
CA LEU A 50 10.48 -6.14 -3.68
C LEU A 50 11.32 -5.44 -4.73
N THR A 51 10.65 -4.72 -5.62
CA THR A 51 11.28 -3.72 -6.48
C THR A 51 10.98 -2.35 -5.90
N VAL A 52 12.01 -1.57 -5.62
CA VAL A 52 11.83 -0.15 -5.28
C VAL A 52 11.59 0.59 -6.58
N GLN A 53 10.33 0.94 -6.83
CA GLN A 53 9.97 1.57 -8.08
C GLN A 53 10.37 3.05 -8.07
N ARG A 54 11.28 3.41 -8.97
CA ARG A 54 11.48 4.77 -9.47
C ARG A 54 11.02 4.74 -10.93
N PHE A 55 9.70 4.90 -11.16
CA PHE A 55 8.91 4.89 -12.42
C PHE A 55 9.47 4.13 -13.66
N PRO A 56 8.69 3.22 -14.31
CA PRO A 56 7.35 3.50 -14.85
C PRO A 56 6.28 2.42 -14.57
N LEU A 57 5.02 2.79 -14.82
CA LEU A 57 3.78 2.05 -14.57
C LEU A 57 3.47 1.03 -15.69
N ASP A 58 2.99 -0.17 -15.35
CA ASP A 58 2.44 -1.15 -16.29
C ASP A 58 1.12 -1.75 -15.73
N VAL A 59 0.20 -2.06 -16.64
CA VAL A 59 -1.16 -2.59 -16.43
C VAL A 59 -1.24 -4.12 -16.55
N ALA A 60 -0.18 -4.80 -16.98
CA ALA A 60 -0.11 -6.25 -17.09
C ALA A 60 0.51 -6.92 -15.84
N ARG A 61 -0.17 -6.95 -14.69
CA ARG A 61 0.49 -7.24 -13.38
C ARG A 61 0.64 -8.70 -12.95
N ASN A 62 0.21 -9.68 -13.75
CA ASN A 62 0.25 -11.10 -13.36
C ASN A 62 1.34 -11.92 -14.11
N ALA A 63 2.09 -11.29 -15.01
CA ALA A 63 3.20 -11.96 -15.70
C ALA A 63 4.47 -11.97 -14.84
N TYR A 64 5.42 -12.83 -15.19
CA TYR A 64 6.71 -12.91 -14.51
C TYR A 64 7.43 -11.54 -14.52
N ALA A 65 8.03 -11.17 -13.38
CA ALA A 65 8.74 -9.92 -13.12
C ALA A 65 7.90 -8.62 -13.18
N GLN A 66 6.57 -8.72 -13.21
CA GLN A 66 5.70 -7.56 -13.14
C GLN A 66 5.53 -7.05 -11.70
N THR A 67 5.39 -5.74 -11.54
CA THR A 67 5.34 -5.10 -10.21
C THR A 67 3.89 -4.76 -9.83
N ALA A 68 3.56 -4.98 -8.56
CA ALA A 68 2.34 -4.51 -7.95
C ALA A 68 2.67 -3.59 -6.78
N VAL A 69 1.78 -2.63 -6.55
CA VAL A 69 1.92 -1.70 -5.44
C VAL A 69 1.66 -2.44 -4.13
N ALA A 70 2.62 -2.41 -3.22
CA ALA A 70 2.53 -3.03 -1.91
C ALA A 70 1.44 -2.36 -1.04
N PRO A 71 0.68 -3.12 -0.23
CA PRO A 71 -0.16 -2.55 0.82
C PRO A 71 0.62 -1.58 1.70
N TYR A 72 -0.02 -0.48 2.10
CA TYR A 72 0.56 0.62 2.89
C TYR A 72 1.70 1.40 2.23
N SER A 73 2.05 1.11 0.96
CA SER A 73 3.05 1.90 0.25
C SER A 73 2.50 3.24 -0.23
N VAL A 74 3.34 4.27 -0.11
CA VAL A 74 3.04 5.64 -0.54
C VAL A 74 3.11 5.74 -2.06
N GLN A 75 2.12 6.39 -2.65
CA GLN A 75 2.04 6.69 -4.07
C GLN A 75 2.67 8.05 -4.36
N ALA A 76 3.48 8.12 -5.42
CA ALA A 76 4.12 9.35 -5.86
C ALA A 76 3.15 10.29 -6.60
N ARG A 77 2.17 10.81 -5.85
CA ARG A 77 1.09 11.70 -6.30
C ARG A 77 0.91 12.86 -5.31
N PRO A 78 0.27 13.98 -5.71
CA PRO A 78 -0.03 15.08 -4.79
C PRO A 78 -0.77 14.63 -3.53
N GLY A 79 -0.26 15.05 -2.38
CA GLY A 79 -0.74 14.65 -1.06
C GLY A 79 -0.31 13.27 -0.59
N ALA A 80 0.60 12.57 -1.31
CA ALA A 80 1.14 11.26 -0.92
C ALA A 80 0.06 10.22 -0.51
N PRO A 81 -0.89 9.90 -1.40
CA PRO A 81 -1.89 8.89 -1.10
C PRO A 81 -1.26 7.52 -0.86
N VAL A 82 -1.94 6.67 -0.10
CA VAL A 82 -1.45 5.36 0.34
C VAL A 82 -2.30 4.24 -0.29
N ALA A 83 -1.64 3.18 -0.76
CA ALA A 83 -2.30 1.95 -1.19
C ALA A 83 -2.91 1.22 0.02
N THR A 84 -4.10 1.65 0.40
CA THR A 84 -4.70 1.35 1.71
C THR A 84 -5.60 0.12 1.63
N PRO A 85 -5.36 -0.94 2.42
CA PRO A 85 -6.34 -2.01 2.61
C PRO A 85 -7.66 -1.48 3.18
N LEU A 86 -8.76 -1.94 2.60
CA LEU A 86 -10.12 -1.56 2.96
C LEU A 86 -10.92 -2.81 3.34
N GLU A 87 -11.89 -2.62 4.24
CA GLU A 87 -13.00 -3.55 4.44
C GLU A 87 -13.98 -3.48 3.26
N TRP A 88 -14.79 -4.52 3.09
CA TRP A 88 -15.80 -4.58 2.02
C TRP A 88 -16.82 -3.45 2.12
N ASP A 89 -17.35 -3.20 3.32
CA ASP A 89 -18.38 -2.17 3.55
C ASP A 89 -17.88 -0.75 3.25
N GLU A 90 -16.56 -0.53 3.26
CA GLU A 90 -15.99 0.78 2.92
C GLU A 90 -16.07 1.08 1.42
N LEU A 91 -16.22 0.05 0.58
CA LEU A 91 -16.37 0.20 -0.87
C LEU A 91 -17.71 0.80 -1.26
N ASP A 92 -18.73 0.66 -0.41
CA ASP A 92 -20.08 1.19 -0.65
C ASP A 92 -20.18 2.69 -0.31
N SER A 93 -19.13 3.29 0.25
CA SER A 93 -19.10 4.71 0.58
C SER A 93 -19.12 5.57 -0.70
N PRO A 94 -20.11 6.47 -0.87
CA PRO A 94 -20.21 7.32 -2.07
C PRO A 94 -19.05 8.32 -2.17
N ASP A 95 -18.38 8.62 -1.06
CA ASP A 95 -17.24 9.53 -0.98
C ASP A 95 -15.89 8.81 -1.17
N LEU A 96 -15.89 7.49 -1.39
CA LEU A 96 -14.66 6.74 -1.56
C LEU A 96 -13.95 7.18 -2.85
N ARG A 97 -12.71 7.61 -2.68
CA ARG A 97 -11.78 7.90 -3.77
C ARG A 97 -10.51 7.08 -3.62
N ALA A 98 -9.90 6.72 -4.75
CA ALA A 98 -8.63 5.99 -4.78
C ALA A 98 -7.47 6.74 -4.09
N ASP A 99 -7.60 8.05 -3.88
CA ASP A 99 -6.62 8.91 -3.23
C ASP A 99 -7.10 9.42 -1.85
N ARG A 100 -8.15 8.84 -1.25
CA ARG A 100 -8.73 9.29 0.02
C ARG A 100 -7.72 9.29 1.17
N PHE A 101 -6.98 8.21 1.32
CA PHE A 101 -6.07 8.00 2.44
C PHE A 101 -4.65 8.42 2.07
N THR A 102 -4.00 9.18 2.94
CA THR A 102 -2.61 9.64 2.79
C THR A 102 -1.76 9.23 3.98
N THR A 103 -0.47 9.54 3.92
CA THR A 103 0.47 9.29 5.03
C THR A 103 0.02 9.89 6.37
N ARG A 104 -0.87 10.89 6.37
CA ARG A 104 -1.35 11.57 7.59
C ARG A 104 -2.58 10.92 8.21
N GLU A 105 -3.43 10.25 7.43
CA GLU A 105 -4.65 9.63 7.95
C GLU A 105 -4.43 8.18 8.38
N ILE A 106 -3.48 7.47 7.76
CA ILE A 106 -3.27 6.05 8.03
C ILE A 106 -2.89 5.74 9.49
N PRO A 107 -1.99 6.49 10.15
CA PRO A 107 -1.69 6.24 11.56
C PRO A 107 -2.94 6.38 12.45
N LYS A 108 -3.77 7.39 12.18
CA LYS A 108 -5.04 7.62 12.91
C LYS A 108 -6.03 6.48 12.67
N ARG A 109 -6.10 5.98 11.43
CA ARG A 109 -6.92 4.84 11.07
C ARG A 109 -6.47 3.58 11.81
N LEU A 110 -5.18 3.26 11.79
CA LEU A 110 -4.63 2.06 12.44
C LEU A 110 -4.73 2.12 13.97
N ALA A 111 -4.81 3.31 14.55
CA ALA A 111 -5.10 3.47 15.98
C ALA A 111 -6.55 3.10 16.36
N GLY A 112 -7.51 3.29 15.45
CA GLY A 112 -8.93 3.04 15.69
C GLY A 112 -9.49 1.78 15.02
N GLN A 113 -8.76 1.19 14.08
CA GLN A 113 -9.20 0.07 13.26
C GLN A 113 -8.04 -0.90 13.03
N ARG A 114 -8.32 -2.20 13.18
CA ARG A 114 -7.37 -3.25 12.82
C ARG A 114 -7.14 -3.26 11.31
N ASP A 115 -5.96 -3.72 10.86
CA ASP A 115 -5.70 -4.00 9.45
C ASP A 115 -6.74 -4.97 8.85
N PRO A 116 -7.51 -4.53 7.84
CA PRO A 116 -8.50 -5.38 7.15
C PRO A 116 -7.90 -6.65 6.53
N TRP A 117 -6.63 -6.60 6.14
CA TRP A 117 -5.96 -7.70 5.46
C TRP A 117 -5.11 -8.57 6.40
N ALA A 118 -5.15 -8.34 7.71
CA ALA A 118 -4.30 -9.05 8.66
C ALA A 118 -4.48 -10.59 8.61
N ASP A 119 -5.66 -11.09 8.21
CA ASP A 119 -5.95 -12.52 8.05
C ASP A 119 -6.04 -12.97 6.58
N MET A 120 -5.60 -12.16 5.62
CA MET A 120 -5.68 -12.48 4.18
C MET A 120 -5.03 -13.83 3.85
N SER A 121 -3.90 -14.16 4.49
CA SER A 121 -3.18 -15.43 4.27
C SER A 121 -3.99 -16.67 4.69
N ARG A 122 -4.91 -16.54 5.65
CA ARG A 122 -5.81 -17.65 6.07
C ARG A 122 -6.85 -18.00 5.02
N HIS A 123 -7.07 -17.11 4.05
CA HIS A 123 -8.08 -17.24 3.01
C HIS A 123 -7.51 -17.76 1.69
N ALA A 124 -6.28 -18.29 1.67
CA ALA A 124 -5.69 -18.89 0.48
C ALA A 124 -6.59 -20.03 -0.08
N ARG A 125 -6.81 -20.03 -1.39
CA ARG A 125 -7.65 -21.03 -2.09
C ARG A 125 -6.88 -21.70 -3.23
N SER A 126 -7.22 -22.95 -3.50
CA SER A 126 -6.72 -23.66 -4.69
C SER A 126 -7.32 -23.09 -5.97
N LEU A 127 -6.51 -23.03 -7.03
CA LEU A 127 -6.93 -22.61 -8.37
C LEU A 127 -7.61 -23.73 -9.17
N SER A 128 -7.65 -24.98 -8.67
CA SER A 128 -8.21 -26.12 -9.41
C SER A 128 -9.66 -25.90 -9.84
N GLY A 129 -10.52 -25.42 -8.93
CA GLY A 129 -11.93 -25.14 -9.22
C GLY A 129 -12.12 -24.03 -10.26
N PRO A 130 -11.50 -22.85 -10.08
CA PRO A 130 -11.50 -21.79 -11.09
C PRO A 130 -11.01 -22.25 -12.47
N LEU A 131 -9.94 -23.06 -12.54
CA LEU A 131 -9.40 -23.56 -13.82
C LEU A 131 -10.38 -24.48 -14.54
N GLN A 132 -11.08 -25.36 -13.81
CA GLN A 132 -12.13 -26.21 -14.39
C GLN A 132 -13.29 -25.39 -14.94
N ARG A 133 -13.73 -24.35 -14.22
CA ARG A 133 -14.80 -23.44 -14.69
C ARG A 133 -14.36 -22.68 -15.95
N LEU A 134 -13.12 -22.18 -15.98
CA LEU A 134 -12.57 -21.50 -17.14
C LEU A 134 -12.51 -22.41 -18.37
N ALA A 135 -12.10 -23.67 -18.21
CA ALA A 135 -12.06 -24.64 -19.30
C ALA A 135 -13.45 -24.87 -19.91
N LYS A 136 -14.50 -24.95 -19.08
CA LYS A 136 -15.89 -25.09 -19.54
C LYS A 136 -16.41 -23.89 -20.33
N LEU A 137 -15.92 -22.68 -20.03
CA LEU A 137 -16.32 -21.45 -20.74
C LEU A 137 -15.60 -21.28 -22.08
N ARG A 138 -14.51 -22.02 -22.31
CA ARG A 138 -13.70 -21.98 -23.53
C ARG A 138 -14.00 -23.14 -24.49
N ALA A 139 -14.88 -24.06 -24.09
CA ALA A 139 -15.38 -25.18 -24.89
C ALA A 139 -16.70 -24.79 -25.56
#